data_AF-A0A958ZKU5-F1
#
_entry.id   AF-A0A958ZKU5-F1
#
_cell.length_a   1.000
_cell.length_b   1.000
_cell.length_c   1.000
_cell.angle_alpha   90.00
_cell.angle_beta   90.00
_cell.angle_gamma   90.00
#
_symmetry.space_group_name_H-M   'P 1'
#
loop_
_entity.id
_entity.type
_entity.pdbx_description
1 polymer ?
#
loop_
_entity_poly.entity_id
_entity_poly.type
_entity_poly.pdbx_seq_one_letter_code
_entity_poly.pdbx_strand_id
1 'polypeptide(L)' 'TGVRYFRPIGTLALCLSCHGEPEGALKERLTSLYPTDAATGYREGQFRGLWSLQFNP' A
#
# COMPACT_ATOMS: atom_id res chain seq x y z
N THR A 1 5.27 -1.54 -30.22
CA THR A 1 6.10 -1.22 -29.03
C THR A 1 5.36 -0.19 -28.21
N GLY A 2 4.98 -0.52 -26.97
CA GLY A 2 4.23 0.38 -26.09
C GLY A 2 5.13 1.14 -25.12
N VAL A 3 4.61 2.19 -24.49
CA VAL A 3 5.28 2.95 -23.42
C VAL A 3 4.76 2.49 -22.07
N ARG A 4 5.64 2.35 -21.07
CA ARG A 4 5.22 2.10 -19.68
C ARG A 4 5.70 3.23 -18.78
N TYR A 5 4.78 3.85 -18.05
CA TYR A 5 5.05 4.89 -17.06
C TYR A 5 4.87 4.34 -15.66
N PHE A 6 5.78 4.69 -14.76
CA PHE A 6 5.73 4.32 -13.35
C PHE A 6 5.76 5.56 -12.46
N ARG A 7 4.92 5.57 -11.42
CA ARG A 7 4.94 6.61 -10.37
C ARG A 7 4.98 5.97 -8.98
N PRO A 8 6.04 6.17 -8.18
CA PRO A 8 6.15 5.58 -6.86
C PRO A 8 5.14 6.17 -5.88
N ILE A 9 4.76 5.36 -4.90
CA ILE A 9 3.90 5.72 -3.78
C ILE A 9 4.75 5.52 -2.52
N GLY A 10 5.03 6.62 -1.82
CA GLY A 10 5.59 6.60 -0.47
C GLY A 10 4.48 6.65 0.57
N THR A 11 4.72 6.09 1.75
CA THR A 11 3.83 6.25 2.91
C THR A 11 3.99 7.64 3.53
N LEU A 12 2.87 8.21 3.97
CA LEU A 12 2.79 9.43 4.77
C LEU A 12 2.23 9.07 6.16
N ALA A 13 2.34 9.97 7.14
CA ALA A 13 1.78 9.78 8.48
C ALA A 13 0.35 9.20 8.50
N LEU A 14 -0.58 9.75 7.70
CA LEU A 14 -1.97 9.25 7.60
C LEU A 14 -2.06 7.80 7.11
N CYS A 15 -1.16 7.38 6.22
CA CYS A 15 -1.15 6.01 5.70
C CYS A 15 -0.91 4.99 6.82
N LEU A 16 -0.12 5.37 7.83
CA LEU A 16 0.31 4.48 8.90
C LEU A 16 -0.82 4.13 9.88
N SER A 17 -1.93 4.87 9.86
CA SER A 17 -3.11 4.54 10.67
C SER A 17 -3.68 3.15 10.36
N CYS A 18 -3.46 2.64 9.13
CA CYS A 18 -3.86 1.28 8.74
C CYS A 18 -2.68 0.44 8.23
N HIS A 19 -1.70 1.05 7.57
CA HIS A 19 -0.56 0.37 6.95
C HIS A 19 0.70 0.33 7.85
N GLY A 20 0.63 0.90 9.05
CA GLY A 20 1.67 0.72 10.09
C GLY A 20 1.45 -0.59 10.83
N GLU A 21 1.42 -0.53 12.16
CA GLU A 21 1.06 -1.66 13.03
C GLU A 21 -0.40 -1.50 13.49
N PRO A 22 -1.39 -2.06 12.76
CA PRO A 22 -2.79 -1.95 13.16
C PRO A 22 -3.04 -2.77 14.44
N GLU A 23 -3.89 -2.24 15.32
CA GLU A 23 -4.23 -2.84 16.61
C GLU A 23 -5.74 -2.90 16.85
N GLY A 24 -6.15 -3.69 17.86
CA GLY A 24 -7.54 -3.80 18.30
C GLY A 24 -8.55 -4.14 17.20
N ALA A 25 -9.71 -3.49 17.23
CA ALA A 25 -10.80 -3.72 16.30
C ALA A 25 -10.43 -3.48 14.82
N LEU A 26 -9.47 -2.59 14.55
CA LEU A 26 -8.99 -2.36 13.19
C LEU A 26 -8.24 -3.59 12.67
N LYS A 27 -7.32 -4.14 13.48
CA LYS A 27 -6.58 -5.37 13.13
C LYS A 27 -7.52 -6.53 12.89
N GLU A 28 -8.48 -6.75 13.79
CA GLU A 28 -9.48 -7.81 13.66
C GLU A 28 -10.27 -7.68 12.35
N ARG A 29 -10.70 -6.45 12.02
CA ARG A 29 -11.45 -6.18 10.79
C ARG A 29 -10.60 -6.39 9.54
N LEU A 30 -9.34 -5.93 9.55
CA LEU A 30 -8.40 -6.14 8.44
C LEU A 30 -8.12 -7.62 8.24
N THR A 31 -7.83 -8.38 9.29
CA THR A 31 -7.60 -9.84 9.19
C THR A 31 -8.83 -10.58 8.67
N SER A 32 -10.04 -10.17 9.05
CA SER A 32 -11.28 -10.79 8.55
C SER A 32 -11.51 -10.52 7.05
N LEU A 33 -11.24 -9.31 6.57
CA LEU A 33 -11.50 -8.92 5.18
C LEU A 33 -10.34 -9.28 4.23
N TYR A 34 -9.12 -9.26 4.75
CA TYR A 34 -7.87 -9.41 4.01
C TYR A 34 -6.94 -10.37 4.77
N PRO A 35 -7.25 -11.68 4.82
CA PRO A 35 -6.52 -12.65 5.65
C PRO A 35 -5.06 -12.85 5.23
N THR A 36 -4.70 -12.44 4.02
CA THR A 36 -3.34 -12.50 3.48
C THR A 36 -2.77 -11.10 3.22
N ASP A 37 -3.24 -10.09 3.97
CA ASP A 37 -2.75 -8.72 3.81
C ASP A 37 -1.24 -8.64 4.10
N ALA A 38 -0.50 -8.14 3.11
CA ALA A 38 0.93 -7.88 3.21
C ALA A 38 1.24 -6.38 3.26
N ALA A 39 0.23 -5.52 3.32
CA ALA A 39 0.37 -4.08 3.26
C ALA A 39 0.45 -3.41 4.66
N THR A 40 1.10 -4.03 5.62
CA THR A 40 1.29 -3.51 7.00
C THR A 40 2.76 -3.51 7.39
N GLY A 41 3.09 -2.97 8.57
CA GLY A 41 4.46 -2.85 9.08
C GLY A 41 5.28 -1.72 8.44
N TYR A 42 4.64 -0.81 7.70
CA TYR A 42 5.34 0.32 7.09
C TYR A 42 5.73 1.40 8.11
N ARG A 43 6.78 2.15 7.76
CA ARG A 43 7.20 3.40 8.40
C ARG A 43 7.02 4.58 7.44
N GLU A 44 7.02 5.80 7.95
CA GLU A 44 6.87 7.00 7.12
C GLU A 44 7.98 7.11 6.07
N GLY A 45 7.62 7.53 4.86
CA GLY A 45 8.53 7.67 3.72
C GLY A 45 8.94 6.34 3.06
N GLN A 46 8.51 5.19 3.57
CA GLN A 46 8.82 3.91 2.93
C GLN A 46 8.08 3.72 1.60
N PHE A 47 8.72 2.96 0.71
CA PHE A 47 8.13 2.58 -0.56
C PHE A 47 6.94 1.64 -0.34
N ARG A 48 5.73 2.13 -0.62
CA ARG A 48 4.48 1.36 -0.51
C ARG A 48 4.19 0.55 -1.76
N GLY A 49 4.57 1.08 -2.93
CA GLY A 49 4.26 0.51 -4.23
C GLY A 49 4.37 1.56 -5.33
N LEU A 50 3.76 1.29 -6.48
CA LEU A 50 3.78 2.21 -7.62
C LEU A 50 2.52 2.10 -8.45
N TRP A 51 2.18 3.20 -9.13
CA TRP A 51 1.27 3.18 -10.26
C TRP A 51 2.03 2.75 -11.50
N SER A 52 1.47 1.85 -12.29
CA SER A 52 2.01 1.41 -13.58
C SER A 52 0.96 1.65 -14.66
N LEU A 53 1.26 2.52 -15.62
CA LEU A 53 0.41 2.78 -16.78
C LEU A 53 1.09 2.24 -18.04
N GLN A 54 0.36 1.49 -18.86
CA GLN A 54 0.83 0.98 -20.15
C GLN A 54 0.05 1.66 -21.27
N PHE A 55 0.76 2.31 -22.17
CA PHE A 55 0.23 2.90 -23.39
C PHE A 55 0.54 1.96 -24.54
N ASN A 56 -0.48 1.26 -25.00
CA ASN A 56 -0.42 0.50 -26.24
C ASN A 56 -0.91 1.42 -27.37
N PRO A 57 -0.19 1.48 -28.49
CA PRO A 57 -0.65 2.21 -29.68
C PRO A 57 -1.97 1.64 -30.21
#